data_AF-A0A0P4WB52-F1
#
_entry.id   AF-A0A0P4WB52-F1
#
_cell.length_a   1.000
_cell.length_b   1.000
_cell.length_c   1.000
_cell.angle_alpha   90.00
_cell.angle_beta   90.00
_cell.angle_gamma   90.00
#
_symmetry.space_group_name_H-M   'P 1'
#
loop_
_entity.id
_entity.type
_entity.pdbx_description
1 polymer ?
#
loop_
_entity_poly.entity_id
_entity_poly.type
_entity_poly.pdbx_seq_one_letter_code
_entity_poly.pdbx_strand_id
1 'polypeptide(L)'
;MAASFLKGLPVYNEKNFSKFQGDPTGRTSYKKPPVYLPTKDSPGSQEIVTEKTNILLRYLHQQWEKKCPKKKRETGSGSNEEEAPRTKRPRLEPGPSTDSP
;
A
#
# COMPACT_ATOMS: atom_id res chain seq x y z
N MET A 1 37.48 13.62 -21.43
CA MET A 1 37.17 12.24 -20.99
C MET A 1 35.69 12.18 -20.67
N ALA A 2 34.85 11.60 -21.55
CA ALA A 2 33.41 11.53 -21.31
C ALA A 2 33.13 10.63 -20.09
N ALA A 3 32.25 11.08 -19.19
CA ALA A 3 31.99 10.42 -17.92
C ALA A 3 31.35 9.03 -18.14
N SER A 4 32.12 7.97 -17.92
CA SER A 4 31.67 6.57 -17.95
C SER A 4 30.48 6.29 -17.04
N PHE A 5 30.27 7.14 -16.03
CA PHE A 5 29.12 7.11 -15.12
C PHE A 5 27.76 7.41 -15.79
N LEU A 6 27.74 8.04 -16.96
CA LEU A 6 26.48 8.39 -17.65
C LEU A 6 25.91 7.24 -18.51
N LYS A 7 26.50 6.04 -18.44
CA LYS A 7 26.04 4.85 -19.19
C LYS A 7 25.13 3.97 -18.33
N GLY A 8 24.25 3.19 -18.97
CA GLY A 8 23.43 2.19 -18.28
C GLY A 8 22.22 2.74 -17.53
N LEU A 9 21.67 3.87 -17.96
CA LEU A 9 20.42 4.40 -17.39
C LEU A 9 19.26 3.40 -17.59
N PRO A 10 18.27 3.35 -16.68
CA PRO A 10 17.13 2.45 -16.79
C PRO A 10 16.38 2.60 -18.11
N VAL A 11 16.11 1.47 -18.76
CA VAL A 11 15.31 1.40 -19.99
C VAL A 11 14.10 0.52 -19.74
N TYR A 12 12.93 1.13 -19.60
CA TYR A 12 11.66 0.38 -19.51
C TYR A 12 11.23 -0.17 -20.87
N ASN A 13 11.50 0.58 -21.94
CA ASN A 13 11.24 0.19 -23.33
C ASN A 13 12.13 1.01 -24.28
N GLU A 14 12.99 0.32 -25.03
CA GLU A 14 13.93 0.94 -25.99
C GLU A 14 13.23 1.78 -27.06
N LYS A 15 11.96 1.47 -27.38
CA LYS A 15 11.21 2.14 -28.43
C LYS A 15 10.68 3.52 -28.01
N ASN A 16 10.54 3.80 -26.70
CA ASN A 16 9.83 4.98 -26.17
C ASN A 16 10.32 6.32 -26.76
N PHE A 17 11.63 6.46 -26.99
CA PHE A 17 12.22 7.70 -27.51
C PHE A 17 12.99 7.51 -28.83
N SER A 18 13.07 6.28 -29.35
CA SER A 18 13.82 5.94 -30.57
C SER A 18 13.40 6.73 -31.83
N LYS A 19 12.15 7.20 -31.88
CA LYS A 19 11.56 7.93 -33.01
C LYS A 19 11.19 9.38 -32.68
N PHE A 20 11.53 9.85 -31.49
CA PHE A 20 11.16 11.20 -31.08
C PHE A 20 11.95 12.22 -31.93
N GLN A 21 11.23 13.11 -32.59
CA GLN A 21 11.78 14.24 -33.34
C GLN A 21 11.31 15.52 -32.64
N GLY A 22 12.23 16.21 -31.96
CA GLY A 22 11.92 17.53 -31.41
C GLY A 22 11.80 18.56 -32.53
N ASP A 23 10.80 19.45 -32.47
CA ASP A 23 10.72 20.57 -33.41
C ASP A 23 11.86 21.57 -33.13
N PRO A 24 12.81 21.77 -34.06
CA PRO A 24 13.95 22.66 -33.86
C PRO A 24 13.54 24.13 -33.82
N THR A 25 12.33 24.48 -34.26
CA THR A 25 11.85 25.87 -34.28
C THR A 25 11.27 26.33 -32.95
N GLY A 26 11.28 25.49 -31.91
CA GLY A 26 10.72 25.82 -30.59
C GLY A 26 9.22 26.09 -30.62
N ARG A 27 8.57 25.95 -31.79
CA ARG A 27 7.12 25.99 -31.96
C ARG A 27 6.56 24.65 -31.60
N THR A 28 6.71 24.33 -30.33
CA THR A 28 5.82 23.41 -29.65
C THR A 28 4.44 24.06 -29.65
N SER A 29 3.75 23.96 -30.79
CA SER A 29 2.30 24.09 -30.87
C SER A 29 1.76 22.90 -30.08
N TYR A 30 1.86 23.04 -28.76
CA TYR A 30 1.27 22.16 -27.79
C TYR A 30 -0.23 22.30 -28.02
N LYS A 31 -0.77 21.47 -28.90
CA LYS A 31 -2.18 21.16 -28.88
C LYS A 31 -2.43 20.71 -27.45
N LYS A 32 -3.15 21.55 -26.70
CA LYS A 32 -3.52 21.25 -25.31
C LYS A 32 -4.07 19.82 -25.32
N PRO A 33 -3.57 18.92 -24.44
CA PRO A 33 -4.14 17.59 -24.34
C PRO A 33 -5.67 17.69 -24.25
N PRO A 34 -6.40 16.82 -24.95
CA PRO A 34 -7.86 16.87 -24.92
C PRO A 34 -8.36 16.72 -23.49
N VAL A 35 -9.40 17.48 -23.15
CA VAL A 35 -10.02 17.41 -21.83
C VAL A 35 -10.82 16.10 -21.74
N TYR A 36 -10.64 15.36 -20.65
CA TYR A 36 -11.47 14.18 -20.39
C TYR A 36 -12.90 14.61 -20.06
N LEU A 37 -13.87 14.07 -20.82
CA LEU A 37 -15.30 14.24 -20.59
C LEU A 37 -15.88 12.92 -20.07
N PRO A 38 -16.15 12.78 -18.77
CA PRO A 38 -16.77 11.58 -18.22
C PRO A 38 -18.18 11.38 -18.80
N THR A 39 -18.43 10.25 -19.46
CA THR A 39 -19.75 9.91 -20.05
C THR A 39 -20.44 8.73 -19.38
N LYS A 40 -19.74 8.02 -18.49
CA LYS A 40 -20.24 6.85 -17.77
C LYS A 40 -20.00 7.03 -16.28
N ASP A 41 -20.97 6.62 -15.50
CA ASP A 41 -20.83 6.54 -14.05
C ASP A 41 -19.94 5.34 -13.72
N SER A 42 -18.82 5.60 -13.06
CA SER A 42 -17.97 4.53 -12.51
C SER A 42 -18.59 4.04 -11.19
N PRO A 43 -18.59 2.72 -10.91
CA PRO A 43 -19.15 2.22 -9.66
C PRO A 43 -18.41 2.79 -8.45
N GLY A 44 -19.14 2.99 -7.35
CA GLY A 44 -18.63 3.64 -6.14
C GLY A 44 -17.34 3.01 -5.63
N SER A 45 -16.27 3.81 -5.63
CA SER A 45 -14.99 3.48 -4.99
C SER A 45 -15.10 3.58 -3.47
N GLN A 46 -14.15 2.98 -2.75
CA GLN A 46 -14.02 3.20 -1.31
C GLN A 46 -13.92 4.71 -0.99
N GLU A 47 -14.66 5.14 0.02
CA GLU A 47 -14.69 6.54 0.47
C GLU A 47 -13.64 6.79 1.55
N ILE A 48 -12.87 7.86 1.42
CA ILE A 48 -11.96 8.32 2.46
C ILE A 48 -12.77 9.10 3.50
N VAL A 49 -12.96 8.50 4.68
CA VAL A 49 -13.72 9.09 5.79
C VAL A 49 -12.77 9.57 6.89
N THR A 50 -13.05 10.74 7.45
CA THR A 50 -12.34 11.25 8.63
C THR A 50 -12.99 10.75 9.91
N GLU A 51 -12.16 10.38 10.90
CA GLU A 51 -12.68 10.06 12.22
C GLU A 51 -13.29 11.30 12.88
N LYS A 52 -14.54 11.18 13.33
CA LYS A 52 -15.27 12.27 14.00
C LYS A 52 -14.83 12.49 15.45
N THR A 53 -14.00 11.60 16.00
CA THR A 53 -13.64 11.64 17.41
C THR A 53 -12.62 12.74 17.68
N ASN A 54 -12.79 13.44 18.80
CA ASN A 54 -11.80 14.40 19.24
C ASN A 54 -10.52 13.67 19.63
N ILE A 55 -9.37 14.16 19.15
CA ILE A 55 -8.07 13.51 19.35
C ILE A 55 -7.69 13.33 20.81
N LEU A 56 -8.08 14.28 21.69
CA LEU A 56 -7.79 14.20 23.12
C LEU A 56 -8.64 13.10 23.78
N LEU A 57 -9.94 13.04 23.45
CA LEU A 57 -10.83 12.00 23.98
C LEU A 57 -10.40 10.61 23.52
N ARG A 58 -10.03 10.46 22.25
CA ARG A 58 -9.48 9.21 21.71
C ARG A 58 -8.25 8.77 22.49
N TYR A 59 -7.33 9.69 22.77
CA TYR A 59 -6.13 9.40 23.57
C TYR A 59 -6.47 8.98 25.00
N LEU A 60 -7.34 9.72 25.69
CA LEU A 60 -7.71 9.42 27.08
C LEU A 60 -8.40 8.06 27.19
N HIS A 61 -9.33 7.73 26.28
CA HIS A 61 -9.98 6.42 26.24
C HIS A 61 -8.96 5.29 26.02
N GLN A 62 -8.05 5.45 25.07
CA GLN A 62 -6.99 4.46 24.82
C GLN A 62 -6.09 4.25 26.05
N GLN A 63 -5.71 5.32 26.74
CA GLN A 63 -4.90 5.23 27.97
C GLN A 63 -5.67 4.54 29.10
N TRP A 64 -6.97 4.82 29.22
CA TRP A 64 -7.82 4.19 30.22
C TRP A 64 -8.02 2.69 29.95
N GLU A 65 -8.34 2.30 28.72
CA GLU A 65 -8.52 0.89 28.33
C GLU A 65 -7.25 0.07 28.53
N LYS A 66 -6.08 0.65 28.25
CA LYS A 66 -4.78 0.02 28.52
C LYS A 66 -4.52 -0.21 30.02
N LYS A 67 -4.93 0.74 30.87
CA LYS A 67 -4.70 0.69 32.33
C LYS A 67 -5.73 -0.15 33.08
N CYS A 68 -6.94 -0.23 32.54
CA CYS A 68 -8.03 -1.04 33.08
C CYS A 68 -8.39 -2.12 32.04
N PRO A 69 -7.53 -3.15 31.83
CA PRO A 69 -7.94 -4.30 31.05
C PRO A 69 -9.18 -4.86 31.74
N LYS A 70 -10.31 -4.84 31.02
CA LYS A 70 -11.64 -5.20 31.52
C LYS A 70 -11.50 -6.43 32.42
N LYS A 71 -11.87 -6.32 33.70
CA LYS A 71 -11.91 -7.42 34.69
C LYS A 71 -12.97 -8.49 34.35
N LYS A 72 -13.19 -8.78 33.07
CA LYS A 72 -13.98 -9.91 32.58
C LYS A 72 -13.07 -10.74 31.69
N ARG A 73 -12.43 -11.72 32.31
CA ARG A 73 -12.08 -12.96 31.63
C ARG A 73 -13.39 -13.54 31.06
N GLU A 74 -13.28 -14.13 29.87
CA GLU A 74 -14.28 -14.92 29.12
C GLU A 74 -15.18 -14.17 28.12
N THR A 75 -14.69 -14.05 26.88
CA THR A 75 -15.24 -14.67 25.65
C THR A 75 -15.02 -13.75 24.44
N GLY A 76 -14.31 -14.24 23.43
CA GLY A 76 -14.31 -13.68 22.06
C GLY A 76 -13.06 -12.90 21.67
N SER A 77 -12.31 -13.49 20.73
CA SER A 77 -11.11 -13.01 20.05
C SER A 77 -11.07 -11.52 19.69
N GLY A 78 -9.94 -10.90 19.98
CA GLY A 78 -9.52 -9.63 19.40
C GLY A 78 -7.99 -9.58 19.45
N SER A 79 -7.37 -10.47 18.69
CA SER A 79 -5.93 -10.54 18.45
C SER A 79 -5.46 -9.21 17.87
N ASN A 80 -4.93 -8.33 18.72
CA ASN A 80 -4.07 -7.24 18.29
C ASN A 80 -2.63 -7.77 18.33
N GLU A 81 -2.25 -8.45 17.25
CA GLU A 81 -0.88 -8.85 16.98
C GLU A 81 -0.06 -7.64 16.58
N GLU A 82 0.36 -6.82 17.53
CA GLU A 82 1.57 -6.01 17.34
C GLU A 82 2.28 -5.90 18.68
N GLU A 83 3.38 -6.66 18.76
CA GLU A 83 4.59 -6.44 19.58
C GLU A 83 5.06 -7.74 20.28
N ALA A 84 5.86 -8.54 19.57
CA ALA A 84 6.90 -9.37 20.20
C ALA A 84 7.97 -9.81 19.18
N PRO A 85 9.26 -9.48 19.40
CA PRO A 85 10.37 -10.08 18.69
C PRO A 85 10.86 -11.36 19.41
N ARG A 86 11.45 -12.30 18.64
CA ARG A 86 12.44 -13.34 19.01
C ARG A 86 12.02 -14.82 18.86
N THR A 87 12.82 -15.48 18.01
CA THR A 87 13.18 -16.92 17.93
C THR A 87 12.09 -17.95 17.57
N LYS A 88 11.93 -18.20 16.26
CA LYS A 88 11.33 -19.44 15.75
C LYS A 88 12.33 -20.60 15.88
N ARG A 89 12.04 -21.59 16.72
CA ARG A 89 12.59 -22.95 16.59
C ARG A 89 11.61 -23.77 15.75
N PRO A 90 12.08 -24.64 14.83
CA PRO A 90 11.19 -25.39 13.94
C PRO A 90 10.45 -26.46 14.73
N ARG A 91 9.12 -26.48 14.64
CA ARG A 91 8.29 -27.55 15.20
C ARG A 91 8.04 -28.57 14.10
N LEU A 92 8.48 -29.81 14.35
CA LEU A 92 8.35 -30.96 13.46
C LEU A 92 6.87 -31.22 13.10
N GLU A 93 6.61 -31.39 11.81
CA GLU A 93 5.33 -31.81 11.21
C GLU A 93 4.96 -33.24 11.66
N PRO A 94 3.72 -33.50 12.12
CA PRO A 94 3.16 -34.84 12.08
C PRO A 94 2.49 -35.07 10.71
N GLY A 95 3.03 -36.04 9.96
CA GLY A 95 2.60 -36.38 8.60
C GLY A 95 1.18 -36.98 8.49
N PRO A 96 0.67 -37.13 7.25
CA PRO A 96 -0.71 -37.55 7.01
C PRO A 96 -0.86 -39.07 7.17
N SER A 97 -1.62 -39.51 8.17
CA SER A 97 -2.16 -40.87 8.19
C SER A 97 -3.42 -40.91 7.34
N THR A 98 -3.27 -41.48 6.15
CA THR A 98 -4.34 -42.01 5.31
C THR A 98 -5.17 -43.00 6.11
N ASP A 99 -6.49 -42.88 6.08
CA ASP A 99 -7.33 -44.05 6.36
C ASP A 99 -8.59 -44.03 5.48
N SER A 100 -8.73 -45.09 4.71
CA SER A 100 -9.96 -45.55 4.07
C SER A 100 -10.15 -46.99 4.52
N PRO A 101 -11.39 -47.40 4.79
CA PRO A 101 -12.08 -48.23 3.82
C PRO A 101 -13.48 -47.73 3.46
#